data_AF-A0A520A521-F1
#
_entry.id   AF-A0A520A521-F1
#
_cell.length_a   1.000
_cell.length_b   1.000
_cell.length_c   1.000
_cell.angle_alpha   90.00
_cell.angle_beta   90.00
_cell.angle_gamma   90.00
#
_symmetry.space_group_name_H-M   'P 1'
#
loop_
_entity.id
_entity.type
_entity.pdbx_description
1 polymer ?
#
loop_
_entity_poly.entity_id
_entity_poly.type
_entity_poly.pdbx_seq_one_letter_code
_entity_poly.pdbx_strand_id
1 'polypeptide(L)'
;MITRWLLPYLPLRTGGRRLAADPAEFVGAICYKLKTGCQWRWLPVKALCTGEPRSWPGVYSHFNAWGKQGAWKNLWLTSLRLHRRTLNLSSS
;
A
#
# COMPACT_ATOMS: atom_id res chain seq x y z
N MET A 1 3.55 10.27 -5.72
CA MET A 1 2.20 10.51 -6.29
C MET A 1 1.19 9.46 -5.83
N ILE A 2 1.44 8.15 -6.00
CA ILE A 2 0.56 7.04 -5.54
C ILE A 2 0.36 6.99 -4.02
N THR A 3 1.41 7.24 -3.23
CA THR A 3 1.37 7.24 -1.77
C THR A 3 0.36 8.24 -1.20
N ARG A 4 0.23 9.43 -1.78
CA ARG A 4 -0.69 10.49 -1.32
C ARG A 4 -2.17 10.10 -1.46
N TRP A 5 -2.49 9.26 -2.44
CA TRP A 5 -3.86 8.77 -2.66
C TRP A 5 -4.16 7.51 -1.86
N LEU A 6 -3.15 6.70 -1.54
CA LEU A 6 -3.32 5.47 -0.77
C LEU A 6 -3.39 5.71 0.74
N LEU A 7 -2.51 6.56 1.27
CA LEU A 7 -2.38 6.83 2.69
C LEU A 7 -3.69 7.15 3.42
N PRO A 8 -4.58 8.04 2.94
CA PRO A 8 -5.80 8.40 3.67
C PRO A 8 -6.83 7.27 3.76
N TYR A 9 -6.77 6.26 2.88
CA TYR A 9 -7.70 5.13 2.89
C TYR A 9 -7.14 3.88 3.58
N LEU A 10 -5.87 3.94 4.00
CA LEU A 10 -5.27 2.87 4.78
C LEU A 10 -5.58 3.11 6.26
N PRO A 11 -5.98 2.06 7.00
CA PRO A 11 -6.15 2.13 8.43
C PRO A 11 -4.76 2.28 9.08
N LEU A 12 -4.33 3.53 9.18
CA LEU A 12 -3.21 3.94 10.01
C LEU A 12 -3.68 3.86 11.46
N ARG A 13 -2.92 3.19 12.33
CA ARG A 13 -3.23 3.19 13.77
C ARG A 13 -3.13 4.62 14.29
N THR A 14 -4.27 5.23 14.61
CA THR A 14 -4.38 6.60 15.13
C THR A 14 -3.89 6.76 16.58
N GLY A 15 -3.37 5.70 17.20
CA GLY A 15 -2.88 5.72 18.58
C GLY A 15 -1.85 4.63 18.82
N GLY A 16 -0.59 5.03 18.97
CA GLY A 16 0.52 4.14 19.29
C GLY A 16 1.86 4.70 18.83
N ARG A 17 2.85 4.62 19.72
CA ARG A 17 4.28 4.97 19.58
C ARG A 17 4.73 5.09 18.12
N ARG A 18 5.28 6.26 17.75
CA ARG A 18 5.84 6.60 16.42
C ARG A 18 6.30 5.33 15.72
N LEU A 19 5.58 4.94 14.66
CA LEU A 19 6.08 3.93 13.74
C LEU A 19 7.51 4.33 13.39
N ALA A 20 8.49 3.45 13.61
CA ALA A 20 9.91 3.67 13.26
C ALA A 20 10.15 3.76 11.73
N ALA A 21 9.08 4.09 10.99
CA ALA A 21 8.83 3.81 9.60
C ALA A 21 7.76 4.77 9.11
N ASP A 22 8.08 5.59 8.11
CA ASP A 22 7.05 6.38 7.44
C ASP A 22 6.09 5.39 6.75
N PRO A 23 4.77 5.44 7.04
CA PRO A 23 3.77 4.62 6.36
C PRO A 23 3.86 4.68 4.82
N ALA A 24 4.39 5.78 4.28
CA ALA A 24 4.66 5.94 2.86
C ALA A 24 5.64 4.89 2.30
N GLU A 25 6.64 4.47 3.07
CA GLU A 25 7.63 3.47 2.64
C GLU A 25 6.99 2.08 2.50
N PHE A 26 6.13 1.69 3.45
CA PHE A 26 5.39 0.42 3.36
C PHE A 26 4.47 0.39 2.14
N VAL A 27 3.77 1.49 1.88
CA VAL A 27 2.94 1.63 0.70
C VAL A 27 3.79 1.56 -0.57
N GLY A 28 4.93 2.25 -0.60
CA GLY A 28 5.88 2.18 -1.72
C GLY A 28 6.37 0.77 -2.01
N ALA A 29 6.77 0.03 -0.97
CA ALA A 29 7.24 -1.35 -1.08
C ALA A 29 6.14 -2.32 -1.57
N ILE A 30 4.90 -2.15 -1.07
CA ILE A 30 3.76 -2.93 -1.54
C ILE A 30 3.42 -2.59 -3.00
N CYS A 31 3.42 -1.31 -3.37
CA CYS A 31 3.20 -0.90 -4.76
C CYS A 31 4.27 -1.47 -5.70
N TYR A 32 5.54 -1.51 -5.27
CA TYR A 32 6.60 -2.16 -6.03
C TYR A 32 6.32 -3.65 -6.23
N LYS A 33 5.95 -4.37 -5.16
CA LYS A 33 5.57 -5.78 -5.21
C LYS A 33 4.40 -6.04 -6.17
N LEU A 34 3.37 -5.19 -6.13
CA LEU A 34 2.18 -5.33 -6.97
C LEU A 34 2.49 -4.99 -8.44
N LYS A 35 3.33 -3.99 -8.69
CA LYS A 35 3.73 -3.59 -10.05
C LYS A 35 4.64 -4.62 -10.73
N THR A 36 5.58 -5.21 -9.98
CA THR A 36 6.63 -6.09 -10.54
C THR A 36 6.31 -7.57 -10.39
N GLY A 37 5.40 -7.94 -9.49
CA GLY A 37 5.08 -9.34 -9.20
C GLY A 37 6.19 -10.10 -8.46
N CYS A 38 7.33 -9.49 -8.13
CA CYS A 38 8.49 -10.17 -7.53
C CYS A 38 8.13 -10.96 -6.26
N GLN A 39 8.69 -12.12 -5.98
CA GLN A 39 8.36 -12.85 -4.74
C GLN A 39 8.69 -12.02 -3.48
N TRP A 40 7.96 -12.21 -2.38
CA TRP A 40 8.14 -11.43 -1.14
C TRP A 40 9.58 -11.50 -0.59
N ARG A 41 10.22 -12.68 -0.67
CA ARG A 41 11.61 -12.90 -0.22
C ARG A 41 12.64 -12.09 -1.04
N TRP A 42 12.28 -11.73 -2.27
CA TRP A 42 13.13 -11.01 -3.21
C TRP A 42 12.81 -9.52 -3.28
N LEU A 43 11.93 -9.03 -2.40
CA LEU A 43 11.59 -7.61 -2.34
C LEU A 43 12.84 -6.82 -1.93
N PRO A 44 13.27 -5.80 -2.70
CA PRO A 44 14.48 -5.04 -2.38
C PRO A 44 14.20 -4.01 -1.28
N VAL A 45 13.85 -4.46 -0.07
CA VAL A 45 13.39 -3.60 1.03
C VAL A 45 14.45 -2.57 1.44
N LYS A 46 15.73 -2.93 1.36
CA LYS A 46 16.86 -2.01 1.63
C LYS A 46 16.93 -0.82 0.66
N ALA A 47 16.47 -1.00 -0.59
CA ALA A 47 16.46 0.06 -1.60
C ALA A 47 15.16 0.88 -1.56
N LEU A 48 14.09 0.30 -1.01
CA LEU A 48 12.75 0.90 -0.99
C LEU A 48 12.44 1.62 0.33
N CYS A 49 13.14 1.30 1.41
CA CYS A 49 12.95 1.90 2.74
C CYS A 49 14.25 2.57 3.18
N THR A 50 14.15 3.83 3.59
CA THR A 50 15.28 4.71 3.93
C THR A 50 15.68 4.68 5.41
N GLY A 51 15.03 3.82 6.23
CA GLY A 51 15.32 3.65 7.66
C GLY A 51 16.01 2.32 8.02
N GLU A 52 15.99 1.98 9.32
CA GLU A 52 16.45 0.69 9.87
C GLU A 52 16.02 -0.51 8.98
N PRO A 53 16.89 -1.53 8.80
CA PRO A 53 16.69 -2.61 7.84
C PRO A 53 15.43 -3.40 8.16
N ARG A 54 14.32 -2.95 7.58
CA ARG A 54 13.05 -3.64 7.66
C ARG A 54 13.11 -4.84 6.72
N SER A 55 12.73 -5.98 7.24
CA SER A 55 12.70 -7.22 6.49
C SER A 55 11.36 -7.35 5.75
N TRP A 56 11.34 -8.10 4.65
CA TRP A 56 10.13 -8.39 3.89
C TRP A 56 8.94 -8.94 4.73
N PRO A 57 9.13 -9.67 5.86
CA PRO A 57 8.02 -10.10 6.71
C PRO A 57 7.27 -8.94 7.36
N GLY A 58 7.94 -7.82 7.65
CA GLY A 58 7.32 -6.62 8.20
C GLY A 58 6.38 -5.94 7.20
N VAL A 59 6.81 -5.91 5.93
CA VAL A 59 5.98 -5.39 4.82
C VAL A 59 4.79 -6.30 4.57
N TYR A 60 5.02 -7.62 4.54
CA TYR A 60 3.95 -8.60 4.37
C TYR A 60 2.92 -8.56 5.50
N SER A 61 3.38 -8.40 6.75
CA SER A 61 2.49 -8.31 7.91
C SER A 61 1.52 -7.13 7.80
N HIS A 62 2.01 -5.95 7.36
CA HIS A 62 1.15 -4.80 7.10
C HIS A 62 0.19 -5.06 5.93
N PHE A 63 0.69 -5.63 4.83
CA PHE A 63 -0.13 -5.98 3.69
C PHE A 63 -1.29 -6.91 4.07
N ASN A 64 -1.00 -7.94 4.86
CA ASN A 64 -1.99 -8.91 5.33
C ASN A 64 -2.97 -8.29 6.33
N ALA A 65 -2.48 -7.48 7.28
CA ALA A 65 -3.34 -6.78 8.24
C ALA A 65 -4.34 -5.85 7.54
N TRP A 66 -3.88 -5.07 6.55
CA TRP A 66 -4.74 -4.22 5.72
C TRP A 66 -5.71 -5.01 4.85
N GLY A 67 -5.30 -6.18 4.35
CA GLY A 67 -6.19 -7.09 3.64
C GLY A 67 -7.32 -7.60 4.53
N LYS A 68 -7.02 -8.04 5.75
CA LYS A 68 -8.01 -8.50 6.73
C LYS A 68 -8.99 -7.40 7.14
N GLN A 69 -8.55 -6.15 7.14
CA GLN A 69 -9.38 -4.99 7.45
C GLN A 69 -10.18 -4.47 6.23
N GLY A 70 -10.07 -5.14 5.08
CA GLY A 70 -10.78 -4.74 3.85
C GLY A 70 -10.23 -3.46 3.21
N ALA A 71 -9.07 -2.97 3.65
CA ALA A 71 -8.50 -1.71 3.18
C ALA A 71 -8.24 -1.74 1.67
N TRP A 72 -7.74 -2.85 1.13
CA TRP A 72 -7.51 -3.02 -0.31
C TRP A 72 -8.80 -2.92 -1.13
N LYS A 73 -9.89 -3.51 -0.62
CA LYS A 73 -11.20 -3.45 -1.26
C LYS A 73 -11.75 -2.03 -1.25
N ASN A 74 -11.66 -1.33 -0.12
CA ASN A 74 -12.08 0.06 -0.01
C ASN A 74 -11.27 0.97 -0.91
N LEU A 75 -9.96 0.74 -1.00
CA LEU A 75 -9.07 1.49 -1.88
C LEU A 75 -9.43 1.32 -3.35
N TRP A 76 -9.70 0.09 -3.77
CA TRP A 76 -10.18 -0.23 -5.11
C TRP A 76 -11.51 0.47 -5.42
N LEU A 77 -12.49 0.34 -4.54
CA LEU A 77 -13.81 0.97 -4.70
C LEU A 77 -13.70 2.51 -4.75
N THR A 78 -12.87 3.11 -3.92
CA THR A 78 -12.64 4.56 -3.93
C THR A 78 -11.95 5.00 -5.20
N SER A 79 -10.93 4.26 -5.67
CA SER A 79 -10.26 4.53 -6.94
C SER A 79 -11.24 4.49 -8.12
N LEU A 80 -12.12 3.47 -8.16
CA LEU A 80 -13.19 3.36 -9.15
C LEU A 80 -14.20 4.51 -9.08
N ARG A 81 -14.56 4.97 -7.88
CA ARG A 81 -15.47 6.11 -7.71
C ARG A 81 -14.85 7.42 -8.18
N LEU A 82 -13.57 7.66 -7.89
CA LEU A 82 -12.84 8.86 -8.29
C LEU A 82 -12.62 8.91 -9.82
N HIS A 83 -12.31 7.78 -10.43
CA HIS A 83 -12.05 7.67 -11.87
C HIS A 83 -13.27 7.18 -12.65
N ARG A 84 -14.48 7.25 -12.06
CA ARG A 84 -15.70 6.71 -12.68
C ARG A 84 -15.99 7.37 -14.05
N ARG A 85 -15.62 8.63 -14.23
CA ARG A 85 -15.77 9.35 -15.51
C ARG A 85 -14.81 8.86 -16.60
N THR A 86 -13.58 8.48 -16.26
CA THR A 86 -12.59 7.96 -17.23
C THR A 86 -12.72 6.46 -17.47
N LEU A 87 -13.38 5.73 -16.56
CA LEU A 87 -13.66 4.29 -16.65
C LEU A 87 -15.10 3.99 -17.08
N ASN A 88 -15.87 5.00 -17.50
CA ASN A 88 -17.21 4.79 -18.01
C ASN A 88 -17.12 4.14 -19.41
N LEU A 89 -16.99 2.81 -19.41
CA LEU A 89 -16.89 1.97 -20.61
C LEU A 89 -18.26 1.61 -21.18
N SER A 90 -19.33 2.31 -20.76
CA SER A 90 -20.61 2.28 -21.46
C SER A 90 -20.37 2.79 -22.88
N SER A 91 -20.15 1.85 -23.79
CA SER A 91 -20.12 2.13 -25.23
C SER A 91 -21.52 2.60 -25.59
N SER A 92 -21.62 3.85 -26.05
CA SER A 92 -22.81 4.31 -26.77
C SER A 92 -22.96 3.56 -28.07
#